data_AF-A0AAU6WMS0-F1
#
_entry.id   AF-A0AAU6WMS0-F1
#
_cell.length_a   1.000
_cell.length_b   1.000
_cell.length_c   1.000
_cell.angle_alpha   90.00
_cell.angle_beta   90.00
_cell.angle_gamma   90.00
#
_symmetry.space_group_name_H-M   'P 1'
#
loop_
_entity.id
_entity.type
_entity.pdbx_description
1 polymer ?
#
loop_
_entity_poly.entity_id
_entity_poly.type
_entity_poly.pdbx_seq_one_letter_code
_entity_poly.pdbx_strand_id
1 'polypeptide(L)'
;MLSANVSHWNSSFDLDANKEDTFLNGYYFTEDHLPLLFQRFNNQHFEYALQLKFLYDWKNIRPFVGILADRNTYKMQFLVPENNVMNRLDDFTTDQTNIGFSLGIQYRVFRRFLLSAEYQQYMLKNLSLKNPDFNFEIFKTNNTFAERKISVGISYILSKL
;
A
#
# COMPACT_ATOMS: atom_id res chain seq x y z
N MET A 1 1.48 -16.65 -16.83
CA MET A 1 0.13 -16.05 -16.86
C MET A 1 0.26 -14.57 -16.56
N LEU A 2 -0.15 -13.71 -17.48
CA LEU A 2 -0.31 -12.29 -17.18
C LEU A 2 -1.66 -12.10 -16.50
N SER A 3 -1.69 -11.34 -15.40
CA SER A 3 -2.92 -10.96 -14.72
C SER A 3 -2.90 -9.46 -14.44
N ALA A 4 -3.98 -8.78 -14.80
CA ALA A 4 -4.24 -7.41 -14.38
C ALA A 4 -5.35 -7.47 -13.33
N ASN A 5 -5.09 -6.89 -12.15
CA ASN A 5 -6.05 -6.86 -11.06
C ASN A 5 -6.35 -5.39 -10.73
N VAL A 6 -7.63 -5.07 -10.60
CA VAL A 6 -8.08 -3.79 -10.05
C VAL A 6 -8.66 -4.09 -8.69
N SER A 7 -8.07 -3.51 -7.66
CA SER A 7 -8.43 -3.76 -6.28
C SER A 7 -8.79 -2.42 -5.64
N HIS A 8 -9.97 -2.36 -5.03
CA HIS A 8 -10.34 -1.25 -4.17
C HIS A 8 -10.60 -1.78 -2.77
N TRP A 9 -9.81 -1.33 -1.80
CA TRP A 9 -9.90 -1.77 -0.41
C TRP A 9 -9.72 -0.57 0.52
N ASN A 10 -10.51 -0.54 1.58
CA ASN A 10 -10.39 0.51 2.60
C ASN A 10 -9.19 0.18 3.51
N SER A 11 -8.15 1.01 3.40
CA SER A 11 -6.97 1.15 4.28
C SER A 11 -6.40 -0.15 4.87
N SER A 12 -5.33 -0.70 4.28
CA SER A 12 -4.51 -1.76 4.91
C SER A 12 -3.61 -1.22 6.04
N PHE A 13 -3.43 0.09 6.12
CA PHE A 13 -2.60 0.78 7.10
C PHE A 13 -3.33 2.05 7.58
N ASP A 14 -3.80 2.05 8.83
CA ASP A 14 -4.51 3.17 9.45
C ASP A 14 -3.91 3.41 10.82
N LEU A 15 -2.97 4.35 10.88
CA LEU A 15 -2.35 4.80 12.12
C LEU A 15 -3.07 6.05 12.59
N ASP A 16 -3.68 6.00 13.76
CA ASP A 16 -4.43 7.10 14.36
C ASP A 16 -3.77 7.49 15.69
N ALA A 17 -3.12 8.66 15.71
CA ALA A 17 -2.40 9.17 16.88
C ALA A 17 -3.31 9.43 18.08
N ASN A 18 -4.62 9.56 17.85
CA ASN A 18 -5.61 9.75 18.92
C ASN A 18 -6.07 8.43 19.56
N LYS A 19 -5.80 7.29 18.91
CA LYS A 19 -6.21 5.96 19.38
C LYS A 19 -5.05 5.12 19.87
N GLU A 20 -3.90 5.22 19.20
CA GLU A 20 -2.75 4.35 19.44
C GLU A 20 -1.45 5.15 19.40
N ASP A 21 -0.47 4.73 20.21
CA ASP A 21 0.84 5.35 20.18
C ASP A 21 1.65 4.78 19.00
N THR A 22 2.00 5.65 18.06
CA THR A 22 2.68 5.26 16.82
C THR A 22 4.05 5.91 16.75
N PHE A 23 4.99 5.28 16.05
CA PHE A 23 6.33 5.86 15.85
C PHE A 23 6.32 7.17 15.04
N LEU A 24 5.17 7.56 14.48
CA LEU A 24 4.93 8.82 13.78
C LEU A 24 4.35 9.91 14.70
N ASN A 25 4.06 9.60 15.96
CA ASN A 25 3.48 10.57 16.87
C ASN A 25 4.49 11.66 17.24
N GLY A 26 4.07 12.91 17.14
CA GLY A 26 4.87 14.05 17.55
C GLY A 26 4.73 15.27 16.63
N TYR A 27 5.60 16.25 16.91
CA TYR A 27 5.70 17.47 16.13
C TYR A 27 6.74 17.32 15.01
N TYR A 28 6.34 17.72 13.82
CA TYR A 28 7.16 17.90 12.65
C TYR A 28 7.30 19.39 12.38
N PHE A 29 8.38 19.79 11.71
CA PHE A 29 8.65 21.20 11.44
C PHE A 29 8.85 21.41 9.95
N THR A 30 8.25 22.47 9.43
CA THR A 30 8.48 22.93 8.05
C THR A 30 9.87 23.56 7.92
N GLU A 31 10.32 23.87 6.69
CA GLU A 31 11.57 24.62 6.46
C GLU A 31 11.54 26.00 7.16
N ASP A 32 10.36 26.61 7.25
CA ASP A 32 10.12 27.86 7.96
C ASP A 32 9.89 27.67 9.48
N HIS A 33 10.19 26.50 10.03
CA HIS A 33 10.08 26.15 11.45
C HIS A 33 8.64 26.21 12.00
N LEU A 34 7.64 26.09 11.13
CA LEU A 34 6.25 26.00 11.59
C LEU A 34 5.97 24.60 12.14
N PRO A 35 5.40 24.48 13.34
CA PRO A 35 5.09 23.19 13.95
C PRO A 35 3.90 22.53 13.27
N LEU A 36 3.93 21.22 13.11
CA LEU A 36 2.86 20.40 12.55
C LEU A 36 2.69 19.17 13.44
N LEU A 37 1.47 18.90 13.89
CA LEU A 37 1.22 17.78 14.79
C LEU A 37 0.65 16.61 14.00
N PHE A 38 1.31 15.46 14.02
CA PHE A 38 0.78 14.26 13.38
C PHE A 38 -0.57 13.85 14.00
N GLN A 39 -1.53 13.52 13.14
CA GLN A 39 -2.86 13.07 13.59
C GLN A 39 -3.17 11.68 13.08
N ARG A 40 -2.99 11.46 11.78
CA ARG A 40 -3.36 10.20 11.16
C ARG A 40 -2.51 9.92 9.95
N PHE A 41 -2.16 8.65 9.74
CA PHE A 41 -1.67 8.17 8.46
C PHE A 41 -2.63 7.12 7.96
N ASN A 42 -3.25 7.37 6.82
CA ASN A 42 -4.05 6.39 6.14
C ASN A 42 -3.51 6.15 4.73
N ASN A 43 -3.73 4.94 4.25
CA ASN A 43 -3.49 4.60 2.87
C ASN A 43 -4.84 4.37 2.19
N GLN A 44 -5.61 5.44 1.92
CA GLN A 44 -6.80 5.32 1.08
C GLN A 44 -6.42 4.66 -0.27
N HIS A 45 -6.72 3.37 -0.40
CA HIS A 45 -6.15 2.49 -1.41
C HIS A 45 -7.13 2.28 -2.58
N PHE A 46 -6.91 3.06 -3.63
CA PHE A 46 -7.29 2.63 -4.97
C PHE A 46 -6.04 2.07 -5.65
N GLU A 47 -5.96 0.74 -5.71
CA GLU A 47 -4.78 0.01 -6.17
C GLU A 47 -5.02 -0.55 -7.57
N TYR A 48 -4.21 -0.11 -8.52
CA TYR A 48 -4.06 -0.78 -9.80
C TYR A 48 -2.84 -1.68 -9.75
N ALA A 49 -3.05 -2.99 -9.65
CA ALA A 49 -1.97 -3.96 -9.57
C ALA A 49 -1.84 -4.76 -10.87
N LEU A 50 -0.67 -4.63 -11.51
CA LEU A 50 -0.27 -5.48 -12.62
C LEU A 50 0.67 -6.57 -12.11
N GLN A 51 0.39 -7.80 -12.53
CA GLN A 51 1.13 -8.94 -12.05
C GLN A 51 1.45 -9.92 -13.18
N LEU A 52 2.73 -10.30 -13.27
CA LEU A 52 3.20 -11.37 -14.13
C LEU A 52 3.50 -12.60 -13.28
N LYS A 53 2.70 -13.67 -13.40
CA LYS A 53 2.87 -14.94 -12.67
C LYS A 53 3.57 -16.00 -13.52
N PHE A 54 4.63 -16.56 -12.98
CA PHE A 54 5.27 -17.80 -13.44
C PHE A 54 4.73 -18.96 -12.60
N LEU A 55 4.01 -19.87 -13.25
CA LEU A 55 3.33 -20.99 -12.61
C LEU A 55 3.99 -22.30 -13.03
N TYR A 56 4.07 -23.25 -12.10
CA TYR A 56 4.48 -24.63 -12.39
C TYR A 56 3.32 -25.58 -12.08
N ASP A 57 2.84 -26.31 -13.09
CA ASP A 57 1.71 -27.22 -12.93
C ASP A 57 2.18 -28.59 -12.39
N TRP A 58 1.87 -28.90 -11.12
CA TRP A 58 2.18 -30.18 -10.50
C TRP A 58 0.93 -30.89 -9.95
N LYS A 59 0.38 -31.82 -10.73
CA LYS A 59 -0.87 -32.54 -10.41
C LYS A 59 -2.02 -31.55 -10.13
N ASN A 60 -2.51 -31.49 -8.89
CA ASN A 60 -3.56 -30.57 -8.47
C ASN A 60 -3.00 -29.29 -7.84
N ILE A 61 -1.69 -29.19 -7.64
CA ILE A 61 -1.02 -28.06 -7.00
C ILE A 61 -0.30 -27.24 -8.07
N ARG A 62 -0.36 -25.92 -7.95
CA ARG A 62 0.32 -24.99 -8.85
C ARG A 62 1.03 -23.92 -8.02
N PRO A 63 2.26 -24.16 -7.57
CA PRO A 63 3.08 -23.10 -7.01
C PRO A 63 3.31 -22.02 -8.08
N PHE A 64 3.40 -20.78 -7.64
CA PHE A 64 3.72 -19.66 -8.50
C PHE A 64 4.58 -18.62 -7.80
N VAL A 65 5.37 -17.94 -8.62
CA VAL A 65 6.09 -16.73 -8.27
C VAL A 65 5.71 -15.65 -9.25
N GLY A 66 5.79 -14.39 -8.86
CA GLY A 66 5.42 -13.31 -9.76
C GLY A 66 6.08 -12.00 -9.42
N ILE A 67 6.08 -11.12 -10.41
CA ILE A 67 6.53 -9.74 -10.30
C ILE A 67 5.29 -8.86 -10.28
N LEU A 68 5.26 -7.89 -9.37
CA LEU A 68 4.16 -6.99 -9.13
C LEU A 68 4.59 -5.56 -9.45
N ALA A 69 3.68 -4.80 -10.03
CA ALA A 69 3.73 -3.35 -10.02
C ALA A 69 2.36 -2.84 -9.58
N ASP A 70 2.32 -1.94 -8.61
CA ASP A 70 1.10 -1.28 -8.19
C ASP A 70 1.24 0.24 -8.24
N ARG A 71 0.10 0.93 -8.19
CA ARG A 71 0.05 2.37 -7.99
C ARG A 71 -0.96 2.68 -6.89
N ASN A 72 -0.48 3.34 -5.85
CA ASN A 72 -1.24 3.65 -4.63
C ASN A 72 -1.09 5.13 -4.27
N THR A 73 -2.12 5.69 -3.63
CA THR A 73 -2.08 7.03 -3.04
C THR A 73 -2.00 6.91 -1.52
N TYR A 74 -1.03 7.57 -0.91
CA TYR A 74 -0.84 7.62 0.54
C TYR A 74 -1.25 9.00 1.05
N LYS A 75 -1.85 9.04 2.25
CA LYS A 75 -2.37 10.26 2.83
C LYS A 75 -2.03 10.37 4.32
N MET A 76 -1.31 11.42 4.69
CA MET A 76 -1.09 11.80 6.09
C MET A 76 -1.86 13.05 6.45
N GLN A 77 -2.42 13.08 7.64
CA GLN A 77 -3.17 14.19 8.17
C GLN A 77 -2.37 14.81 9.31
N PHE A 78 -2.15 16.11 9.23
CA PHE A 78 -1.49 16.89 10.26
C PHE A 78 -2.43 17.98 10.75
N LEU A 79 -2.29 18.31 12.02
CA LEU A 79 -2.84 19.51 12.60
C LEU A 79 -1.84 20.64 12.38
N VAL A 80 -2.32 21.78 11.91
CA VAL A 80 -1.53 22.88 11.35
C VAL A 80 -1.89 24.18 12.06
N PRO A 81 -0.91 25.08 12.26
CA PRO A 81 -1.14 26.35 12.94
C PRO A 81 -1.91 27.31 12.02
N GLU A 82 -3.06 27.77 12.49
CA GLU A 82 -3.84 28.85 11.91
C GLU A 82 -3.97 29.94 12.97
N ASN A 83 -3.46 31.15 12.70
CA ASN A 83 -3.39 32.25 13.68
C ASN A 83 -2.71 31.86 15.01
N ASN A 84 -1.59 31.13 14.96
CA ASN A 84 -0.84 30.62 16.12
C ASN A 84 -1.59 29.59 16.99
N VAL A 85 -2.69 29.03 16.50
CA VAL A 85 -3.43 27.94 17.16
C VAL A 85 -3.43 26.71 16.25
N MET A 86 -3.03 25.56 16.78
CA MET A 86 -3.13 24.28 16.09
C MET A 86 -4.63 23.91 16.01
N ASN A 87 -5.26 24.22 14.89
CA ASN A 87 -6.70 24.11 14.70
C ASN A 87 -7.05 23.39 13.39
N ARG A 88 -6.28 23.68 12.32
CA ARG A 88 -6.62 23.23 10.98
C ARG A 88 -6.08 21.82 10.72
N LEU A 89 -6.93 20.92 10.25
CA LEU A 89 -6.51 19.60 9.75
C LEU A 89 -6.20 19.72 8.26
N ASP A 90 -4.96 19.40 7.87
CA ASP A 90 -4.54 19.37 6.48
C ASP A 90 -4.03 18.00 6.05
N ASP A 91 -4.33 17.69 4.80
CA ASP A 91 -3.99 16.43 4.15
C ASP A 91 -2.73 16.58 3.29
N PHE A 92 -1.79 15.67 3.50
CA PHE A 92 -0.55 15.52 2.75
C PHE A 92 -0.65 14.23 1.96
N THR A 93 -0.61 14.31 0.63
CA THR A 93 -0.83 13.15 -0.23
C THR A 93 0.38 12.86 -1.10
N THR A 94 0.59 11.60 -1.45
CA THR A 94 1.58 11.20 -2.46
C THR A 94 1.10 10.02 -3.27
N ASP A 95 1.27 10.11 -4.57
CA ASP A 95 1.04 9.02 -5.51
C ASP A 95 2.35 8.28 -5.72
N GLN A 96 2.35 6.98 -5.45
CA GLN A 96 3.55 6.16 -5.61
C GLN A 96 3.26 4.89 -6.41
N THR A 97 4.14 4.64 -7.37
CA THR A 97 4.23 3.36 -8.06
C THR A 97 5.18 2.46 -7.30
N ASN A 98 4.73 1.31 -6.83
CA ASN A 98 5.57 0.36 -6.11
C ASN A 98 5.82 -0.88 -6.97
N ILE A 99 6.98 -1.48 -6.76
CA ILE A 99 7.36 -2.73 -7.41
C ILE A 99 7.53 -3.77 -6.32
N GLY A 100 7.06 -4.98 -6.60
CA GLY A 100 7.03 -6.05 -5.64
C GLY A 100 7.21 -7.42 -6.26
N PHE A 101 7.14 -8.41 -5.40
CA PHE A 101 7.09 -9.81 -5.80
C PHE A 101 5.93 -10.51 -5.08
N SER A 102 5.46 -11.58 -5.70
CA SER A 102 4.46 -12.48 -5.12
C SER A 102 4.98 -13.91 -5.08
N LEU A 103 4.61 -14.63 -4.03
CA LEU A 103 4.80 -16.07 -3.90
C LEU A 103 3.45 -16.68 -3.53
N GLY A 104 3.09 -17.80 -4.13
CA GLY A 104 1.84 -18.43 -3.78
C GLY A 104 1.68 -19.84 -4.29
N ILE A 105 0.54 -20.40 -3.94
CA ILE A 105 0.15 -21.76 -4.30
C ILE A 105 -1.31 -21.76 -4.69
N GLN A 106 -1.65 -22.50 -5.75
CA GLN A 106 -3.02 -22.76 -6.15
C GLN A 106 -3.32 -24.25 -6.05
N TYR A 107 -4.51 -24.59 -5.58
CA TYR A 107 -5.03 -25.95 -5.55
C TYR A 107 -6.25 -26.08 -6.45
N ARG A 108 -6.20 -27.01 -7.39
CA ARG A 108 -7.26 -27.27 -8.38
C ARG A 108 -8.31 -28.21 -7.78
N VAL A 109 -9.51 -27.69 -7.59
CA VAL A 109 -10.69 -28.43 -7.11
C VAL A 109 -11.66 -28.65 -8.28
N PHE A 110 -12.18 -29.88 -8.42
CA PHE A 110 -13.18 -30.25 -9.46
C PHE A 110 -12.82 -29.78 -10.89
N ARG A 111 -11.52 -29.80 -11.24
CA ARG A 111 -10.92 -29.42 -12.54
C ARG A 111 -11.04 -27.95 -12.97
N ARG A 112 -12.02 -27.18 -12.48
CA ARG A 112 -12.26 -25.78 -12.89
C ARG A 112 -12.10 -24.75 -11.79
N PHE A 113 -12.29 -25.13 -10.53
CA PHE A 113 -12.11 -24.24 -9.39
C PHE A 113 -10.67 -24.26 -8.91
N LEU A 114 -10.22 -23.11 -8.43
CA LEU A 114 -8.88 -22.90 -7.93
C LEU A 114 -8.96 -22.17 -6.61
N LEU A 115 -8.46 -22.80 -5.56
CA LEU A 115 -8.19 -22.14 -4.29
C LEU A 115 -6.76 -21.61 -4.36
N SER A 116 -6.55 -20.35 -4.03
CA SER A 116 -5.23 -19.73 -4.04
C SER A 116 -4.88 -19.14 -2.69
N ALA A 117 -3.65 -19.31 -2.27
CA ALA A 117 -3.03 -18.55 -1.20
C ALA A 117 -1.82 -17.81 -1.77
N GLU A 118 -1.74 -16.51 -1.52
CA GLU A 118 -0.72 -15.64 -2.09
C GLU A 118 -0.15 -14.70 -1.03
N TYR A 119 1.17 -14.64 -0.97
CA TYR A 119 1.94 -13.63 -0.26
C TYR A 119 2.49 -12.64 -1.27
N GLN A 120 2.24 -11.36 -1.04
CA GLN A 120 2.73 -10.26 -1.87
C GLN A 120 3.57 -9.33 -1.00
N GLN A 121 4.68 -8.84 -1.55
CA GLN A 121 5.51 -7.86 -0.90
C GLN A 121 5.88 -6.75 -1.89
N TYR A 122 5.57 -5.52 -1.52
CA TYR A 122 5.89 -4.31 -2.28
C TYR A 122 7.01 -3.54 -1.60
N MET A 123 8.00 -3.11 -2.37
CA MET A 123 9.05 -2.21 -1.91
C MET A 123 8.62 -0.77 -2.18
N LEU A 124 8.50 0.02 -1.12
CA LEU A 124 8.21 1.44 -1.21
C LEU A 124 9.55 2.19 -1.26
N LYS A 125 9.75 3.00 -2.30
CA LYS A 125 10.94 3.85 -2.44
C LYS A 125 10.53 5.30 -2.53
N ASN A 126 11.17 6.15 -1.73
CA ASN A 126 11.06 7.61 -1.79
C ASN A 126 9.62 8.13 -1.60
N LEU A 127 8.95 7.69 -0.53
CA LEU A 127 7.67 8.28 -0.10
C LEU A 127 7.87 9.76 0.24
N SER A 128 7.58 10.66 -0.70
CA SER A 128 7.61 12.11 -0.48
C SER A 128 6.18 12.62 -0.45
N LEU A 129 5.69 12.91 0.75
CA LEU A 129 4.36 13.50 0.98
C LEU A 129 4.44 15.01 0.78
N LYS A 130 3.61 15.53 -0.12
CA LYS A 130 3.57 16.96 -0.45
C LYS A 130 2.18 17.53 -0.14
N ASN A 131 2.17 18.78 0.31
CA ASN A 131 0.97 19.60 0.41
C ASN A 131 1.26 20.93 -0.31
N PRO A 132 0.37 21.43 -1.19
CA PRO A 132 0.59 22.69 -1.90
C PRO A 132 0.75 23.91 -0.96
N ASP A 133 0.18 23.87 0.24
CA ASP A 133 0.29 24.96 1.22
C ASP A 133 1.60 24.89 2.04
N PHE A 134 2.28 23.74 2.03
CA PHE A 134 3.47 23.52 2.85
C PHE A 134 4.57 22.81 2.07
N ASN A 135 5.66 23.53 1.82
CA ASN A 135 6.78 23.06 1.01
C ASN A 135 7.83 22.34 1.88
N PHE A 136 7.49 21.19 2.47
CA PHE A 136 8.45 20.38 3.23
C PHE A 136 8.22 18.89 3.01
N GLU A 137 9.31 18.13 2.89
CA GLU A 137 9.27 16.68 2.70
C GLU A 137 9.32 15.99 4.07
N ILE A 138 8.16 15.59 4.59
CA ILE A 138 8.05 14.97 5.94
C ILE A 138 8.81 13.64 6.02
N PHE A 139 9.00 12.97 4.87
CA PHE A 139 9.67 11.68 4.77
C PHE A 139 10.74 11.70 3.68
N LYS A 140 11.94 12.22 3.97
CA LYS A 140 13.16 11.75 3.30
C LYS A 140 13.59 10.41 3.90
N THR A 141 12.73 9.42 3.83
CA THR A 141 13.06 8.11 4.41
C THR A 141 14.08 7.41 3.52
N ASN A 142 15.31 7.34 4.02
CA ASN A 142 16.29 6.30 3.68
C ASN A 142 15.82 4.89 4.14
N ASN A 143 14.57 4.77 4.63
CA ASN A 143 13.96 3.56 5.16
C ASN A 143 13.28 2.76 4.05
N THR A 144 13.68 1.49 3.98
CA THR A 144 13.06 0.42 3.21
C THR A 144 11.71 0.02 3.80
N PHE A 145 10.69 0.86 3.65
CA PHE A 145 9.32 0.44 3.95
C PHE A 145 8.91 -0.67 2.98
N ALA A 146 8.29 -1.73 3.51
CA ALA A 146 7.79 -2.84 2.73
C ALA A 146 6.34 -3.13 3.13
N GLU A 147 5.42 -3.03 2.19
CA GLU A 147 4.05 -3.47 2.38
C GLU A 147 3.97 -4.97 2.12
N ARG A 148 3.28 -5.71 2.98
CA ARG A 148 3.10 -7.16 2.89
C ARG A 148 1.62 -7.48 2.91
N LYS A 149 1.15 -8.24 1.94
CA LYS A 149 -0.25 -8.66 1.83
C LYS A 149 -0.29 -10.19 1.79
N ILE A 150 -1.21 -10.79 2.55
CA ILE A 150 -1.56 -12.20 2.44
C ILE A 150 -3.00 -12.25 1.95
N SER A 151 -3.23 -12.93 0.83
CA SER A 151 -4.55 -13.07 0.25
C SER A 151 -4.92 -14.54 0.05
N VAL A 152 -6.19 -14.84 0.26
CA VAL A 152 -6.80 -16.13 -0.05
C VAL A 152 -7.91 -15.88 -1.06
N GLY A 153 -7.94 -16.67 -2.12
CA GLY A 153 -8.83 -16.43 -3.25
C GLY A 153 -9.44 -17.70 -3.80
N ILE A 154 -10.58 -17.54 -4.46
CA ILE A 154 -11.23 -18.58 -5.25
C ILE A 154 -11.32 -18.07 -6.68
N SER A 155 -10.84 -18.85 -7.64
CA SER A 155 -10.88 -18.51 -9.07
C SER A 155 -11.49 -19.66 -9.86
N TYR A 156 -12.06 -19.32 -11.02
CA TYR A 156 -12.71 -20.27 -11.91
C TYR A 156 -12.13 -20.16 -13.32
N ILE A 157 -11.79 -21.30 -13.91
CA ILE A 157 -11.27 -21.37 -15.28
C ILE A 157 -12.45 -21.35 -16.26
N LEU A 158 -12.63 -20.22 -16.95
CA LEU A 158 -13.71 -20.03 -17.94
C LEU A 158 -13.52 -20.88 -19.21
N SER A 159 -12.28 -21.03 -19.68
CA SER A 159 -11.96 -21.80 -20.89
C SER A 159 -10.58 -22.44 -20.76
N LYS A 160 -10.46 -23.72 -21.12
CA LYS A 160 -9.17 -24.35 -21.44
C LYS A 160 -8.95 -24.11 -22.93
N LEU A 161 -8.11 -23.14 -23.26
CA LEU A 161 -7.36 -23.18 -24.53
C LEU A 161 -6.31 -24.28 -24.43
#